data_AF-A0A358E3I2-F1
#
_entry.id   AF-A0A358E3I2-F1
#
_cell.length_a   1.000
_cell.length_b   1.000
_cell.length_c   1.000
_cell.angle_alpha   90.00
_cell.angle_beta   90.00
_cell.angle_gamma   90.00
#
_symmetry.space_group_name_H-M   'P 1'
#
loop_
_entity.id
_entity.type
_entity.pdbx_description
1 polymer ?
#
loop_
_entity_poly.entity_id
_entity_poly.type
_entity_poly.pdbx_seq_one_letter_code
_entity_poly.pdbx_strand_id
1 'polypeptide(L)'
;MKVFGGVVILVLGYLLLWPVPIAPISWQAPSSSGFSGEFIENNRLAGLSFIELGEDKGPEDFAINAAGTIATATHSGAVLL
;
A
#
# COMPACT_ATOMS: atom_id res chain seq x y z
N MET A 1 -0.90 29.69 31.83
CA MET A 1 0.35 28.97 31.48
C MET A 1 0.77 27.90 32.48
N LYS A 2 0.91 28.21 33.78
CA LYS A 2 1.36 27.23 34.80
C LYS A 2 0.46 25.99 34.95
N VAL A 3 -0.86 26.18 35.01
CA VAL A 3 -1.84 25.07 35.12
C VAL A 3 -1.81 24.18 33.88
N PHE A 4 -1.76 24.78 32.69
CA PHE A 4 -1.66 24.07 31.42
C PHE A 4 -0.39 23.21 31.36
N GLY A 5 0.76 23.76 31.74
CA GLY A 5 2.01 23.00 31.82
C GLY A 5 1.93 21.81 32.78
N GLY A 6 1.29 21.99 33.94
CA GLY A 6 1.07 20.90 34.90
C GLY A 6 0.20 19.77 34.35
N VAL A 7 -0.88 20.11 33.63
CA VAL A 7 -1.77 19.13 32.98
C VAL A 7 -1.01 18.33 31.90
N VAL A 8 -0.21 19.00 31.08
CA VAL A 8 0.60 18.34 30.04
C VAL A 8 1.59 17.34 30.68
N ILE A 9 2.27 17.75 31.76
CA ILE A 9 3.20 16.86 32.47
C ILE A 9 2.49 15.63 33.03
N LEU A 10 1.29 15.78 33.59
CA LEU A 10 0.50 14.66 34.12
C LEU A 10 0.07 13.67 33.01
N VAL A 11 -0.39 14.19 31.86
CA VAL A 11 -0.78 13.35 30.72
C VAL A 11 0.42 12.59 30.16
N LEU A 12 1.57 13.26 30.00
CA LEU A 12 2.79 12.61 29.54
C LEU A 12 3.26 11.55 30.54
N GLY A 13 3.23 11.85 31.84
CA GLY A 13 3.55 10.88 32.89
C GLY A 13 2.65 9.65 32.83
N TYR A 14 1.34 9.85 32.65
CA TYR A 14 0.38 8.76 32.46
C TYR A 14 0.74 7.92 31.21
N LEU A 15 0.93 8.53 30.04
CA LEU A 15 1.19 7.77 28.81
C LEU A 15 2.54 7.03 28.82
N LEU A 16 3.55 7.58 29.49
CA LEU A 16 4.89 7.00 29.54
C LEU A 16 5.05 5.93 30.63
N LEU A 17 4.34 6.06 31.75
CA LEU A 17 4.57 5.25 32.95
C LEU A 17 3.40 4.32 33.27
N TRP A 18 2.23 4.48 32.62
CA TRP A 18 1.11 3.58 32.84
C TRP A 18 1.44 2.20 32.28
N PRO A 19 1.44 1.15 33.11
CA PRO A 19 1.75 -0.18 32.66
C PRO A 19 0.67 -0.66 31.68
N VAL A 20 1.08 -1.04 30.46
CA VAL A 20 0.19 -1.71 29.51
C VAL A 20 0.21 -3.21 29.85
N PRO A 21 -0.93 -3.83 30.21
CA PRO A 21 -1.00 -5.24 30.59
C PRO A 21 -0.98 -6.13 29.34
N ILE A 22 0.06 -6.02 28.52
CA ILE A 22 0.29 -6.88 27.37
C ILE A 22 1.61 -7.61 27.54
N ALA A 23 1.57 -8.93 27.40
CA ALA A 23 2.76 -9.76 27.30
C ALA A 23 3.02 -10.00 25.81
N PRO A 24 3.92 -9.23 25.15
CA PRO A 24 4.20 -9.45 23.74
C PRO A 24 4.82 -10.84 23.57
N ILE A 25 4.14 -11.69 22.80
CA ILE A 25 4.69 -12.96 22.36
C ILE A 25 5.21 -12.80 20.94
N SER A 26 6.36 -13.40 20.64
CA SER A 26 6.85 -13.46 19.26
C SER A 26 5.86 -14.27 18.43
N TRP A 27 5.49 -13.74 17.27
CA TRP A 27 4.77 -14.54 16.29
C TRP A 27 5.71 -15.58 15.68
N GLN A 28 5.38 -16.86 15.83
CA GLN A 28 5.99 -17.93 15.03
C GLN A 28 5.19 -18.09 13.74
N ALA A 29 5.70 -17.51 12.66
CA ALA A 29 5.13 -17.73 11.35
C ALA A 29 5.16 -19.23 10.99
N PRO A 30 4.08 -19.78 10.40
CA PRO A 30 4.12 -21.14 9.88
C PRO A 30 5.12 -21.23 8.73
N SER A 31 5.68 -22.42 8.52
CA SER A 31 6.47 -22.69 7.33
C SER A 31 5.61 -22.50 6.09
N SER A 32 6.10 -21.72 5.12
CA SER A 32 5.41 -21.56 3.85
C SER A 32 5.30 -22.93 3.15
N SER A 33 4.12 -23.25 2.66
CA SER A 33 3.89 -24.40 1.77
C SER A 33 4.41 -24.15 0.35
N GLY A 34 4.99 -22.98 0.08
CA GLY A 34 5.38 -22.56 -1.26
C GLY A 34 4.19 -22.26 -2.16
N PHE A 35 4.48 -22.06 -3.46
CA PHE A 35 3.51 -21.82 -4.52
C PHE A 35 2.74 -23.10 -4.86
N SER A 36 1.61 -23.31 -4.18
CA SER A 36 0.77 -24.51 -4.31
C SER A 36 -0.72 -24.14 -4.44
N GLY A 37 -1.53 -25.07 -4.96
CA GLY A 37 -2.96 -24.85 -5.19
C GLY A 37 -3.20 -23.68 -6.15
N GLU A 38 -3.93 -22.67 -5.70
CA GLU A 38 -4.24 -21.46 -6.49
C GLU A 38 -3.01 -20.57 -6.71
N PHE A 39 -1.95 -20.75 -5.93
CA PHE A 39 -0.73 -19.95 -6.01
C PHE A 39 0.38 -20.59 -6.86
N ILE A 40 0.10 -21.67 -7.59
CA ILE A 40 1.07 -22.28 -8.51
C ILE A 40 1.51 -21.25 -9.55
N GLU A 41 2.79 -21.28 -9.92
CA GLU A 41 3.35 -20.44 -10.98
C GLU A 41 2.55 -20.60 -12.28
N ASN A 42 2.27 -19.49 -12.95
CA ASN A 42 1.61 -19.50 -14.24
C ASN A 42 2.20 -18.46 -15.20
N ASN A 43 2.16 -18.80 -16.49
CA ASN A 43 2.72 -17.99 -17.56
C ASN A 43 1.63 -17.35 -18.43
N ARG A 44 0.41 -17.15 -17.89
CA ARG A 44 -0.73 -16.63 -18.67
C ARG A 44 -0.46 -15.24 -19.25
N LEU A 45 0.40 -14.48 -18.60
CA LEU A 45 0.82 -13.13 -18.99
C LEU A 45 2.16 -13.09 -19.74
N ALA A 46 2.79 -14.23 -20.06
CA ALA A 46 4.11 -14.26 -20.69
C ALA A 46 4.14 -13.64 -22.11
N GLY A 47 2.99 -13.54 -22.77
CA GLY A 47 2.86 -12.98 -24.12
C GLY A 47 2.22 -11.59 -24.17
N LEU A 48 2.20 -10.84 -23.08
CA LEU A 48 1.65 -9.49 -23.08
C LEU A 48 2.54 -8.52 -23.85
N SER A 49 1.91 -7.50 -24.44
CA SER A 49 2.59 -6.37 -25.05
C SER A 49 2.56 -5.19 -24.10
N PHE A 50 3.67 -4.48 -24.00
CA PHE A 50 3.73 -3.22 -23.25
C PHE A 50 3.38 -2.04 -24.15
N ILE A 51 2.70 -1.06 -23.58
CA ILE A 51 2.44 0.25 -24.19
C ILE A 51 3.35 1.25 -23.48
N GLU A 52 4.26 1.87 -24.21
CA GLU A 52 5.17 2.88 -23.66
C GLU A 52 4.42 4.20 -23.41
N LEU A 53 4.67 4.83 -22.27
CA LEU A 53 4.08 6.13 -21.89
C LEU A 53 5.02 7.31 -22.18
N GLY A 54 6.16 7.07 -22.84
CA GLY A 54 7.21 8.07 -23.02
C GLY A 54 7.82 8.50 -21.69
N GLU A 55 7.83 9.81 -21.42
CA GLU A 55 8.41 10.41 -20.21
C GLU A 55 7.47 10.35 -18.99
N ASP A 56 6.21 9.98 -19.19
CA ASP A 56 5.21 9.88 -18.13
C ASP A 56 5.36 8.60 -17.29
N LYS A 57 4.81 8.65 -16.07
CA LYS A 57 4.80 7.54 -15.11
C LYS A 57 3.38 7.29 -14.59
N GLY A 58 3.15 6.10 -14.06
CA GLY A 58 1.80 5.57 -13.81
C GLY A 58 1.44 4.57 -14.92
N PRO A 59 0.15 4.26 -15.16
CA PRO A 59 -1.07 4.79 -14.55
C PRO A 59 -1.62 3.97 -13.38
N GLU A 60 -2.58 4.51 -12.63
CA GLU A 60 -3.34 3.74 -11.63
C GLU A 60 -4.52 2.98 -12.27
N ASP A 61 -5.17 3.56 -13.29
CA ASP A 61 -6.36 3.03 -13.95
C ASP A 61 -6.45 3.48 -15.42
N PHE A 62 -7.29 2.81 -16.22
CA PHE A 62 -7.57 3.14 -17.62
C PHE A 62 -9.07 2.99 -17.96
N ALA A 63 -9.54 3.74 -18.95
CA ALA A 63 -10.86 3.59 -19.54
C ALA A 63 -10.75 3.20 -21.03
N ILE A 64 -11.67 2.38 -21.53
CA ILE A 64 -11.73 1.99 -22.94
C ILE A 64 -13.05 2.45 -23.54
N ASN A 65 -12.99 3.12 -24.69
CA ASN A 65 -14.19 3.54 -25.42
C ASN A 65 -14.64 2.46 -26.44
N ALA A 66 -15.78 2.70 -27.12
CA ALA A 66 -16.31 1.77 -28.12
C ALA A 66 -15.40 1.58 -29.36
N ALA A 67 -14.46 2.48 -29.60
CA ALA A 67 -13.47 2.38 -30.68
C ALA A 67 -12.19 1.62 -30.24
N GLY A 68 -12.07 1.23 -28.96
CA GLY A 68 -10.90 0.57 -28.41
C GLY A 68 -9.76 1.50 -28.00
N THR A 69 -9.97 2.83 -27.99
CA THR A 69 -8.99 3.79 -27.48
C THR A 69 -8.84 3.64 -25.97
N ILE A 70 -7.61 3.62 -25.48
CA ILE A 70 -7.29 3.48 -24.06
C ILE A 70 -6.96 4.86 -23.51
N ALA A 71 -7.84 5.41 -22.68
CA ALA A 71 -7.57 6.64 -21.96
C ALA A 71 -6.96 6.33 -20.59
N THR A 72 -5.86 6.99 -20.24
CA THR A 72 -5.17 6.73 -18.97
C THR A 72 -4.62 8.00 -18.34
N ALA A 73 -4.68 8.09 -17.01
CA ALA A 73 -4.13 9.21 -16.25
C ALA A 73 -2.70 8.91 -15.77
N THR A 74 -1.81 9.89 -15.88
CA THR A 74 -0.41 9.78 -15.46
C THR A 74 -0.13 10.57 -14.19
N HIS A 75 1.02 10.32 -13.56
CA HIS A 75 1.46 11.05 -12.37
C HIS A 75 1.70 12.55 -12.61
N SER A 76 1.96 12.96 -13.86
CA SER A 76 2.09 14.38 -14.21
C SER A 76 0.73 15.10 -14.26
N GLY A 77 -0.38 14.35 -14.22
CA GLY A 77 -1.73 14.86 -14.42
C GLY A 77 -2.17 14.88 -15.89
N ALA A 78 -1.32 14.41 -16.82
CA ALA A 78 -1.70 14.26 -18.22
C ALA A 78 -2.68 13.09 -18.41
N VAL A 79 -3.52 13.21 -19.44
CA VAL A 79 -4.38 12.12 -19.93
C VAL A 79 -3.85 11.69 -21.29
N LEU A 80 -3.39 10.45 -21.39
CA LEU A 80 -2.92 9.82 -22.63
C LEU A 80 -4.07 9.02 -23.25
N LEU A 81 -4.11 8.94 -24.58
CA LEU A 81 -5.16 8.28 -25.38
C LEU A 81 -4.57 7.27 -26.37
#